data_AF-A0A0F9WD86-F1
#
_entry.id   AF-A0A0F9WD86-F1
#
_cell.length_a   1.000
_cell.length_b   1.000
_cell.length_c   1.000
_cell.angle_alpha   90.00
_cell.angle_beta   90.00
_cell.angle_gamma   90.00
#
_symmetry.space_group_name_H-M   'P 1'
#
loop_
_entity.id
_entity.type
_entity.pdbx_description
1 polymer ?
#
loop_
_entity_poly.entity_id
_entity_poly.type
_entity_poly.pdbx_seq_one_letter_code
_entity_poly.pdbx_strand_id
1 'polypeptide(L)'
;MTEGKINQPNPIAGFFHGIDPATKGDYYTDIVQVLPAKPKQTLLQPGQKFKWIPYICHIMRLKKMDPDDIIDQQIKVFNRFPPLIAKIDTSREDFLTNALQRKYGESKIMPVKFLNSGTSNTKFHLKQVGYSYINAGYEWPNDRVLEERGYLRFAKLLRILKKEMMHELVTSTDSGRISFGHPAGKHNDLVHGWELSLDAVMEFQQKNLGYEKRKNDQKAFDTIQDTMYDDYDDVEKRAMGDISEIPSGSSAFQLPY
;
A
#
# COMPACT_ATOMS: atom_id res chain seq x y z
N MET A 1 -28.73 7.63 -27.48
CA MET A 1 -28.37 6.84 -26.28
C MET A 1 -26.93 7.14 -25.96
N THR A 2 -26.71 8.06 -25.02
CA THR A 2 -25.38 8.48 -24.56
C THR A 2 -24.86 7.42 -23.59
N GLU A 3 -23.78 6.74 -23.97
CA GLU A 3 -23.02 5.86 -23.10
C GLU A 3 -22.65 6.63 -21.84
N GLY A 4 -23.27 6.25 -20.73
CA GLY A 4 -23.03 6.88 -19.44
C GLY A 4 -21.57 6.73 -19.07
N LYS A 5 -20.88 7.86 -18.92
CA LYS A 5 -19.63 7.98 -18.16
C LYS A 5 -19.90 7.58 -16.70
N ILE A 6 -20.04 6.29 -16.41
CA ILE A 6 -20.04 5.75 -15.05
C ILE A 6 -18.58 5.58 -14.64
N ASN A 7 -17.86 6.69 -14.50
CA ASN A 7 -16.50 6.73 -13.97
C ASN A 7 -16.20 8.12 -13.39
N GLN A 8 -17.20 8.74 -12.74
CA GLN A 8 -16.82 9.62 -11.64
C GLN A 8 -16.41 8.68 -10.51
N PRO A 9 -15.14 8.71 -10.03
CA PRO A 9 -14.78 7.90 -8.88
C PRO A 9 -15.76 8.27 -7.76
N ASN A 10 -16.43 7.28 -7.18
CA ASN A 10 -17.20 7.52 -5.97
C ASN A 10 -16.32 8.29 -4.99
N PRO A 11 -16.88 9.22 -4.17
CA PRO A 11 -16.11 9.96 -3.18
C PRO A 11 -15.20 9.01 -2.41
N ILE A 12 -13.97 9.41 -2.13
CA ILE A 12 -13.05 8.53 -1.40
C ILE A 12 -13.67 8.16 -0.04
N ALA A 13 -13.53 6.90 0.38
CA ALA A 13 -13.96 6.44 1.71
C ALA A 13 -12.85 6.61 2.74
N GLY A 14 -11.59 6.55 2.30
CA GLY A 14 -10.43 6.85 3.11
C GLY A 14 -9.14 6.27 2.53
N PHE A 15 -8.05 6.59 3.22
CA PHE A 15 -6.72 6.06 2.95
C PHE A 15 -6.31 5.01 3.97
N PHE A 16 -5.64 3.98 3.47
CA PHE A 16 -5.25 2.82 4.26
C PHE A 16 -3.77 2.57 4.03
N HIS A 17 -3.01 2.58 5.12
CA HIS A 17 -1.56 2.48 5.08
C HIS A 17 -1.13 1.11 5.57
N GLY A 18 -0.10 0.57 4.92
CA GLY A 18 0.62 -0.60 5.38
C GLY A 18 2.10 -0.27 5.44
N ILE A 19 2.64 -0.31 6.65
CA ILE A 19 3.97 0.20 6.95
C ILE A 19 4.85 -0.94 7.45
N ASP A 20 5.97 -1.17 6.76
CA ASP A 20 7.06 -2.04 7.23
C ASP A 20 8.22 -1.13 7.67
N PRO A 21 8.44 -0.93 8.99
CA PRO A 21 9.36 0.08 9.48
C PRO A 21 10.84 -0.31 9.38
N ALA A 22 11.18 -1.51 8.91
CA ALA A 22 12.50 -2.14 9.02
C ALA A 22 13.71 -1.17 8.91
N THR A 23 14.33 -0.86 10.06
CA THR A 23 15.40 0.16 10.15
C THR A 23 16.82 -0.43 10.01
N LYS A 24 17.00 -1.73 10.28
CA LYS A 24 18.34 -2.38 10.32
C LYS A 24 18.59 -3.23 9.09
N GLY A 25 19.30 -2.66 8.12
CA GLY A 25 19.80 -3.39 6.94
C GLY A 25 18.76 -3.65 5.85
N ASP A 26 17.50 -3.25 6.09
CA ASP A 26 16.38 -3.40 5.16
C ASP A 26 15.84 -2.04 4.69
N TYR A 27 14.73 -2.06 3.95
CA TYR A 27 14.03 -0.85 3.55
C TYR A 27 12.81 -0.59 4.40
N TYR A 28 12.66 0.65 4.84
CA TYR A 28 11.39 1.18 5.29
C TYR A 28 10.41 1.25 4.10
N THR A 29 9.16 0.86 4.29
CA THR A 29 8.10 1.02 3.30
C THR A 29 6.80 1.55 3.88
N ASP A 30 6.07 2.35 3.08
CA ASP A 30 4.64 2.64 3.28
C ASP A 30 3.92 2.47 1.94
N ILE A 31 2.85 1.65 1.93
CA ILE A 31 1.94 1.50 0.81
C ILE A 31 0.60 2.10 1.18
N VAL A 32 0.16 3.07 0.36
CA VAL A 32 -1.14 3.73 0.57
C VAL A 32 -2.15 3.23 -0.44
N GLN A 33 -3.17 2.58 0.08
CA GLN A 33 -4.38 2.21 -0.64
C GLN A 33 -5.43 3.29 -0.43
N VAL A 34 -6.23 3.52 -1.46
CA VAL A 34 -7.44 4.33 -1.37
C VAL A 34 -8.62 3.45 -1.71
N LEU A 35 -9.63 3.48 -0.85
CA LEU A 35 -10.88 2.79 -1.08
C LEU A 35 -11.92 3.83 -1.48
N PRO A 36 -12.55 3.73 -2.66
CA PRO A 36 -13.66 4.61 -3.02
C PRO A 36 -14.89 4.28 -2.16
N ALA A 37 -15.83 5.20 -2.00
CA ALA A 37 -17.07 4.93 -1.30
C ALA A 37 -17.86 3.83 -2.01
N LYS A 38 -18.52 2.99 -1.21
CA LYS A 38 -19.45 2.00 -1.74
C LYS A 38 -20.56 2.74 -2.52
N PRO A 39 -20.82 2.37 -3.78
CA PRO A 39 -21.91 2.97 -4.54
C PRO A 39 -23.23 2.69 -3.84
N LYS A 40 -24.15 3.65 -3.94
CA LYS A 40 -25.53 3.46 -3.48
C LYS A 40 -26.15 2.30 -4.27
N GLN A 41 -26.87 1.41 -3.59
CA GLN A 41 -27.51 0.23 -4.22
C GLN A 41 -28.39 0.60 -5.44
N THR A 42 -29.01 1.78 -5.41
CA THR A 42 -29.84 2.32 -6.50
C THR A 42 -29.08 2.62 -7.80
N LEU A 43 -27.75 2.72 -7.75
CA LEU A 43 -26.90 2.97 -8.91
C LEU A 43 -26.36 1.68 -9.55
N LEU A 44 -26.63 0.51 -8.96
CA LEU A 44 -26.19 -0.77 -9.50
C LEU A 44 -27.25 -1.28 -10.47
N GLN A 45 -26.83 -1.67 -11.68
CA GLN A 45 -27.73 -2.35 -12.60
C GLN A 45 -28.17 -3.70 -12.02
N PRO A 46 -29.44 -4.11 -12.18
CA PRO A 46 -29.91 -5.41 -11.73
C PRO A 46 -29.01 -6.54 -12.27
N GLY A 47 -28.48 -7.37 -11.38
CA GLY A 47 -27.58 -8.50 -11.72
C GLY A 47 -26.08 -8.19 -11.69
N GLN A 48 -25.67 -6.92 -11.55
CA GLN A 48 -24.25 -6.57 -11.46
C GLN A 48 -23.73 -6.74 -10.03
N LYS A 49 -22.78 -7.67 -9.82
CA LYS A 49 -22.06 -7.79 -8.54
C LYS A 49 -21.06 -6.64 -8.41
N PHE A 50 -21.31 -5.69 -7.51
CA PHE A 50 -20.36 -4.64 -7.20
C PHE A 50 -19.15 -5.21 -6.44
N LYS A 51 -17.95 -4.89 -6.93
CA LYS A 51 -16.68 -5.24 -6.30
C LYS A 51 -16.13 -4.00 -5.59
N TRP A 52 -16.15 -4.01 -4.26
CA TRP A 52 -15.60 -2.91 -3.46
C TRP A 52 -14.10 -3.14 -3.26
N ILE A 53 -13.28 -2.66 -4.20
CA ILE A 53 -11.85 -2.97 -4.27
C ILE A 53 -11.04 -1.67 -4.16
N PRO A 54 -9.96 -1.64 -3.35
CA PRO A 54 -9.08 -0.47 -3.25
C PRO A 54 -8.11 -0.38 -4.44
N TYR A 55 -7.42 0.76 -4.57
CA TYR A 55 -6.32 0.93 -5.51
C TYR A 55 -5.11 1.60 -4.82
N ILE A 56 -3.89 1.20 -5.20
CA ILE A 56 -2.66 1.87 -4.70
C ILE A 56 -2.61 3.28 -5.29
N CYS A 57 -2.40 4.26 -4.42
CA CYS A 57 -2.18 5.65 -4.80
C CYS A 57 -0.78 6.16 -4.46
N HIS A 58 -0.08 5.51 -3.53
CA HIS A 58 1.27 5.93 -3.15
C HIS A 58 2.13 4.75 -2.67
N ILE A 59 3.43 4.83 -2.93
CA ILE A 59 4.45 3.89 -2.44
C ILE A 59 5.65 4.73 -1.98
N MET A 60 6.02 4.57 -0.72
CA MET A 60 7.27 5.07 -0.15
C MET A 60 8.21 3.91 0.12
N ARG A 61 9.49 4.09 -0.25
CA ARG A 61 10.58 3.17 0.09
C ARG A 61 11.80 3.97 0.44
N LEU A 62 12.36 3.76 1.63
CA LEU A 62 13.53 4.49 2.15
C LEU A 62 14.58 3.47 2.61
N LYS A 63 15.85 3.74 2.33
CA LYS A 63 16.96 2.84 2.64
C LYS A 63 17.80 3.45 3.76
N LYS A 64 18.09 2.67 4.82
CA LYS A 64 19.05 3.05 5.87
C LYS A 64 18.85 4.50 6.37
N MET A 65 17.65 4.81 6.83
CA MET A 65 17.29 6.13 7.33
C MET A 65 17.20 6.11 8.85
N ASP A 66 17.57 7.21 9.49
CA ASP A 66 17.46 7.35 10.94
C ASP A 66 15.98 7.31 11.38
N PRO A 67 15.67 6.74 12.56
CA PRO A 67 14.29 6.61 13.04
C PRO A 67 13.49 7.92 13.09
N ASP A 68 14.13 9.03 13.46
CA ASP A 68 13.48 10.34 13.54
C ASP A 68 13.13 10.88 12.15
N ASP A 69 14.02 10.69 11.17
CA ASP A 69 13.75 11.05 9.77
C ASP A 69 12.60 10.21 9.19
N ILE A 70 12.54 8.91 9.54
CA ILE A 70 11.42 8.05 9.15
C ILE A 70 10.09 8.59 9.68
N ILE A 71 10.05 9.00 10.96
CA ILE A 71 8.86 9.61 11.56
C ILE A 71 8.45 10.88 10.80
N ASP A 72 9.41 11.75 10.50
CA ASP A 72 9.14 13.01 9.77
C ASP A 72 8.63 12.76 8.36
N GLN A 73 9.21 11.81 7.63
CA GLN A 73 8.70 11.41 6.31
C GLN A 73 7.29 10.82 6.43
N GLN A 74 7.04 9.98 7.43
CA GLN A 74 5.73 9.36 7.61
C GLN A 74 4.65 10.38 7.98
N ILE A 75 5.00 11.40 8.78
CA ILE A 75 4.11 12.52 9.07
C ILE A 75 3.75 13.29 7.80
N LYS A 76 4.71 13.53 6.89
CA LYS A 76 4.42 14.18 5.60
C LYS A 76 3.48 13.33 4.75
N VAL A 77 3.69 12.01 4.71
CA VAL A 77 2.79 11.08 4.02
C VAL A 77 1.40 11.10 4.64
N PHE A 78 1.25 11.09 5.96
CA PHE A 78 -0.05 11.19 6.63
C PHE A 78 -0.73 12.56 6.47
N ASN A 79 0.02 13.64 6.30
CA ASN A 79 -0.57 14.93 5.99
C ASN A 79 -1.15 14.94 4.56
N ARG A 80 -0.47 14.29 3.62
CA ARG A 80 -0.93 14.15 2.23
C ARG A 80 -2.06 13.13 2.07
N PHE A 81 -1.95 12.01 2.78
CA PHE A 81 -2.92 10.92 2.78
C PHE A 81 -3.31 10.62 4.23
N PRO A 82 -4.29 11.35 4.80
CA PRO A 82 -4.69 11.15 6.19
C PRO A 82 -5.19 9.73 6.43
N PRO A 83 -4.57 8.97 7.36
CA PRO A 83 -4.92 7.57 7.54
C PRO A 83 -6.32 7.45 8.13
N LEU A 84 -7.16 6.65 7.47
CA LEU A 84 -8.35 6.11 8.11
C LEU A 84 -7.95 4.95 9.03
N ILE A 85 -7.10 4.06 8.51
CA ILE A 85 -6.40 3.01 9.27
C ILE A 85 -4.97 2.88 8.72
N ALA A 86 -3.99 2.80 9.60
CA ALA A 86 -2.61 2.46 9.27
C ALA A 86 -2.19 1.24 10.07
N LYS A 87 -1.79 0.17 9.38
CA LYS A 87 -1.23 -1.04 10.00
C LYS A 87 0.28 -1.01 9.90
N ILE A 88 0.94 -1.18 11.04
CA ILE A 88 2.40 -1.06 11.16
C ILE A 88 2.96 -2.37 11.67
N ASP A 89 3.95 -2.94 10.97
CA ASP A 89 4.65 -4.11 11.47
C ASP A 89 5.48 -3.75 12.72
N THR A 90 5.19 -4.41 13.82
CA THR A 90 5.81 -4.24 15.14
C THR A 90 6.62 -5.46 15.55
N SER A 91 6.91 -6.36 14.61
CA SER A 91 7.66 -7.61 14.89
C SER A 91 9.03 -7.35 15.46
N ARG A 92 9.69 -6.28 15.03
CA ARG A 92 11.06 -5.94 15.43
C ARG A 92 11.13 -4.68 16.29
N GLU A 93 10.30 -3.68 15.99
CA GLU A 93 10.45 -2.34 16.56
C GLU A 93 9.10 -1.63 16.72
N ASP A 94 8.89 -0.97 17.87
CA ASP A 94 7.62 -0.29 18.21
C ASP A 94 7.72 1.25 18.16
N PHE A 95 8.90 1.81 17.88
CA PHE A 95 9.15 3.26 18.01
C PHE A 95 8.19 4.08 17.14
N LEU A 96 7.98 3.66 15.88
CA LEU A 96 7.15 4.35 14.92
C LEU A 96 5.68 4.29 15.32
N THR A 97 5.19 3.11 15.69
CA THR A 97 3.80 2.91 16.15
C THR A 97 3.52 3.77 17.37
N ASN A 98 4.40 3.77 18.38
CA ASN A 98 4.23 4.57 19.58
C ASN A 98 4.17 6.08 19.28
N ALA A 99 5.07 6.57 18.42
CA ALA A 99 5.10 7.98 18.02
C ALA A 99 3.81 8.39 17.28
N LEU A 100 3.37 7.57 16.32
CA LEU A 100 2.19 7.84 15.50
C LEU A 100 0.89 7.68 16.29
N GLN A 101 0.79 6.72 17.21
CA GLN A 101 -0.38 6.56 18.10
C GLN A 101 -0.58 7.78 18.99
N ARG A 102 0.49 8.34 19.57
CA ARG A 102 0.38 9.58 20.37
C ARG A 102 -0.15 10.76 19.56
N LYS A 103 0.19 10.84 18.27
CA LYS A 103 -0.16 11.96 17.40
C LYS A 103 -1.53 11.80 16.72
N TYR A 104 -1.86 10.60 16.26
CA TYR A 104 -3.02 10.34 15.40
C TYR A 104 -4.09 9.45 16.07
N GLY A 105 -3.78 8.84 17.21
CA GLY A 105 -4.67 8.00 18.01
C GLY A 105 -4.59 6.50 17.68
N GLU A 106 -4.80 5.69 18.71
CA GLU A 106 -4.79 4.21 18.63
C GLU A 106 -5.90 3.63 17.76
N SER A 107 -6.99 4.38 17.55
CA SER A 107 -8.09 3.96 16.67
C SER A 107 -7.73 3.99 15.18
N LYS A 108 -6.69 4.75 14.81
CA LYS A 108 -6.19 4.87 13.44
C LYS A 108 -4.89 4.10 13.23
N ILE A 109 -4.02 4.07 14.24
CA ILE A 109 -2.70 3.46 14.13
C ILE A 109 -2.70 2.10 14.86
N MET A 110 -2.61 1.02 14.07
CA MET A 110 -2.79 -0.35 14.52
C MET A 110 -1.47 -1.13 14.43
N PRO A 111 -0.87 -1.51 15.56
CA PRO A 111 0.29 -2.39 15.55
C PRO A 111 -0.10 -3.81 15.13
N VAL A 112 0.67 -4.39 14.22
CA VAL A 112 0.52 -5.78 13.77
C VAL A 112 1.85 -6.50 13.97
N LYS A 113 1.83 -7.71 14.53
CA LYS A 113 3.05 -8.55 14.64
C LYS A 113 3.04 -9.61 13.55
N PHE A 114 3.98 -9.49 12.62
CA PHE A 114 4.26 -10.39 11.50
C PHE A 114 5.04 -11.64 11.97
N LEU A 115 4.39 -12.49 12.77
CA LEU A 115 4.99 -13.70 13.33
C LEU A 115 4.79 -14.92 12.42
N ASN A 116 5.85 -15.74 12.29
CA ASN A 116 5.85 -17.04 11.59
C ASN A 116 5.54 -18.24 12.52
N SER A 117 5.37 -18.01 13.82
CA SER A 117 5.25 -19.09 14.82
C SER A 117 4.20 -18.77 15.88
N GLY A 118 3.28 -19.72 16.12
CA GLY A 118 2.24 -19.64 17.16
C GLY A 118 0.87 -20.09 16.66
N THR A 119 -0.18 -19.83 17.45
CA THR A 119 -1.61 -20.02 17.10
C THR A 119 -2.15 -18.92 16.18
N SER A 120 -1.39 -17.84 15.99
CA SER A 120 -1.69 -16.74 15.08
C SER A 120 -0.67 -16.74 13.95
N ASN A 121 -1.07 -17.21 12.77
CA ASN A 121 -0.25 -17.20 11.56
C ASN A 121 -0.50 -15.89 10.79
N THR A 122 -0.15 -14.75 11.39
CA THR A 122 -0.42 -13.42 10.83
C THR A 122 0.17 -13.26 9.44
N LYS A 123 1.39 -13.77 9.19
CA LYS A 123 1.99 -13.78 7.86
C LYS A 123 1.11 -14.50 6.84
N PHE A 124 0.64 -15.70 7.17
CA PHE A 124 -0.23 -16.46 6.27
C PHE A 124 -1.57 -15.75 6.03
N HIS A 125 -2.17 -15.18 7.08
CA HIS A 125 -3.38 -14.36 6.95
C HIS A 125 -3.16 -13.20 5.97
N LEU A 126 -2.09 -12.42 6.15
CA LEU A 126 -1.76 -11.28 5.29
C LEU A 126 -1.54 -11.69 3.82
N LYS A 127 -0.93 -12.85 3.59
CA LYS A 127 -0.80 -13.43 2.25
C LYS A 127 -2.18 -13.80 1.67
N GLN A 128 -3.03 -14.46 2.47
CA GLN A 128 -4.41 -14.78 2.06
C GLN A 128 -5.23 -13.52 1.75
N VAL A 129 -5.04 -12.43 2.51
CA VAL A 129 -5.67 -11.13 2.23
C VAL A 129 -5.28 -10.66 0.83
N GLY A 130 -3.98 -10.59 0.54
CA GLY A 130 -3.46 -10.16 -0.75
C GLY A 130 -4.03 -11.00 -1.91
N TYR A 131 -3.98 -12.32 -1.80
CA TYR A 131 -4.55 -13.23 -2.79
C TYR A 131 -6.06 -13.08 -2.95
N SER A 132 -6.79 -12.83 -1.87
CA SER A 132 -8.24 -12.63 -1.91
C SER A 132 -8.62 -11.39 -2.71
N TYR A 133 -7.88 -10.29 -2.58
CA TYR A 133 -8.10 -9.10 -3.40
C TYR A 133 -7.72 -9.33 -4.87
N ILE A 134 -6.60 -10.01 -5.15
CA ILE A 134 -6.23 -10.39 -6.53
C ILE A 134 -7.35 -11.21 -7.16
N ASN A 135 -7.84 -12.24 -6.48
CA ASN A 135 -8.94 -13.07 -6.96
C ASN A 135 -10.27 -12.29 -7.10
N ALA A 136 -10.49 -11.29 -6.24
CA ALA A 136 -11.64 -10.39 -6.36
C ALA A 136 -11.55 -9.49 -7.59
N GLY A 137 -10.38 -9.36 -8.24
CA GLY A 137 -10.15 -8.51 -9.41
C GLY A 137 -9.46 -7.19 -9.07
N TYR A 138 -8.54 -7.22 -8.10
CA TYR A 138 -7.64 -6.10 -7.84
C TYR A 138 -6.77 -5.82 -9.08
N GLU A 139 -6.82 -4.58 -9.56
CA GLU A 139 -6.07 -4.15 -10.74
C GLU A 139 -4.85 -3.35 -10.33
N TRP A 140 -3.71 -3.71 -10.93
CA TRP A 140 -2.49 -2.95 -10.77
C TRP A 140 -2.50 -1.71 -11.65
N PRO A 141 -1.99 -0.56 -11.18
CA PRO A 141 -1.75 0.57 -12.06
C PRO A 141 -0.86 0.16 -13.25
N ASN A 142 -1.15 0.72 -14.41
CA ASN A 142 -0.36 0.51 -15.62
C ASN A 142 0.90 1.38 -15.54
N ASP A 143 2.07 0.74 -15.56
CA ASP A 143 3.36 1.39 -15.38
C ASP A 143 3.71 2.32 -16.54
N ARG A 144 3.40 1.94 -17.78
CA ARG A 144 3.60 2.80 -18.95
C ARG A 144 2.74 4.08 -18.88
N VAL A 145 1.48 3.96 -18.49
CA VAL A 145 0.59 5.14 -18.32
C VAL A 145 1.10 6.05 -17.19
N LEU A 146 1.65 5.48 -16.12
CA LEU A 146 2.28 6.25 -15.06
C LEU A 146 3.50 7.03 -15.57
N GLU A 147 4.35 6.41 -16.37
CA GLU A 147 5.52 7.06 -16.97
C GLU A 147 5.15 8.16 -17.96
N GLU A 148 4.20 7.91 -18.85
CA GLU A 148 3.68 8.89 -19.81
C GLU A 148 3.08 10.12 -19.12
N ARG A 149 2.61 9.97 -17.88
CA ARG A 149 2.07 11.06 -17.04
C ARG A 149 3.08 11.66 -16.07
N GLY A 150 4.37 11.29 -16.15
CA GLY A 150 5.43 11.86 -15.32
C GLY A 150 5.63 11.19 -13.94
N TYR A 151 4.85 10.16 -13.58
CA TYR A 151 4.98 9.46 -12.29
C TYR A 151 6.09 8.40 -12.29
N LEU A 152 7.30 8.79 -12.70
CA LEU A 152 8.43 7.88 -12.93
C LEU A 152 8.83 7.09 -11.68
N ARG A 153 8.90 7.77 -10.52
CA ARG A 153 9.23 7.11 -9.24
C ARG A 153 8.19 6.07 -8.85
N PHE A 154 6.90 6.41 -8.99
CA PHE A 154 5.82 5.50 -8.67
C PHE A 154 5.84 4.27 -9.58
N ALA A 155 6.01 4.46 -10.89
CA ALA A 155 6.12 3.38 -11.85
C ALA A 155 7.30 2.44 -11.53
N LYS A 156 8.46 3.00 -11.19
CA LYS A 156 9.64 2.24 -10.76
C LYS A 156 9.35 1.41 -9.50
N LEU A 157 8.79 2.03 -8.46
CA LEU A 157 8.48 1.33 -7.20
C LEU A 157 7.41 0.25 -7.39
N LEU A 158 6.41 0.51 -8.24
CA LEU A 158 5.40 -0.47 -8.60
C LEU A 158 5.99 -1.68 -9.32
N ARG A 159 6.94 -1.48 -10.25
CA ARG A 159 7.67 -2.60 -10.87
C ARG A 159 8.48 -3.39 -9.86
N ILE A 160 9.11 -2.72 -8.89
CA ILE A 160 9.85 -3.41 -7.84
C ILE A 160 8.90 -4.21 -6.95
N LEU A 161 7.77 -3.66 -6.52
CA LEU A 161 6.73 -4.38 -5.79
C LEU A 161 6.28 -5.63 -6.56
N LYS A 162 5.90 -5.48 -7.84
CA LYS A 162 5.51 -6.63 -8.68
C LYS A 162 6.60 -7.69 -8.75
N LYS A 163 7.87 -7.28 -8.84
CA LYS A 163 9.03 -8.19 -8.84
C LYS A 163 9.22 -8.90 -7.51
N GLU A 164 9.08 -8.21 -6.38
CA GLU A 164 9.15 -8.82 -5.05
C GLU A 164 8.01 -9.85 -4.87
N MET A 165 6.79 -9.54 -5.33
CA MET A 165 5.67 -10.49 -5.30
C MET A 165 5.94 -11.77 -6.10
N MET A 166 6.60 -11.67 -7.26
CA MET A 166 6.96 -12.85 -8.07
C MET A 166 8.00 -13.76 -7.42
N HIS A 167 8.73 -13.27 -6.43
CA HIS A 167 9.74 -14.05 -5.72
C HIS A 167 9.22 -14.68 -4.42
N GLU A 168 7.98 -14.43 -4.03
CA GLU A 168 7.38 -15.08 -2.87
C GLU A 168 7.21 -16.59 -3.13
N LEU A 169 7.77 -17.40 -2.23
CA LEU A 169 7.76 -18.86 -2.33
C LEU A 169 6.87 -19.46 -1.25
N VAL A 170 5.98 -20.36 -1.65
CA VAL A 170 5.23 -21.20 -0.72
C VAL A 170 6.11 -22.40 -0.38
N THR A 171 6.44 -22.58 0.90
CA THR A 171 7.26 -23.70 1.38
C THR A 171 6.52 -24.48 2.45
N SER A 172 6.82 -25.77 2.55
CA SER A 172 6.34 -26.60 3.66
C SER A 172 7.42 -26.71 4.71
N THR A 173 7.07 -26.45 5.96
CA THR A 173 7.94 -26.74 7.12
C THR A 173 8.03 -28.25 7.36
N ASP A 174 9.03 -28.69 8.14
CA ASP A 174 9.18 -30.09 8.56
C ASP A 174 7.95 -30.66 9.29
N SER A 175 7.11 -29.78 9.86
CA SER A 175 5.84 -30.12 10.51
C SER A 175 4.64 -30.22 9.55
N GLY A 176 4.86 -30.09 8.24
CA GLY A 176 3.83 -30.08 7.21
C GLY A 176 3.02 -28.78 7.11
N ARG A 177 3.34 -27.76 7.92
CA ARG A 177 2.69 -26.44 7.85
C ARG A 177 3.19 -25.65 6.64
N ILE A 178 2.26 -24.97 5.97
CA ILE A 178 2.58 -24.00 4.91
C ILE A 178 3.22 -22.75 5.53
N SER A 179 4.32 -22.33 4.94
CA SER A 179 5.05 -21.12 5.23
C SER A 179 5.27 -20.32 3.95
N PHE A 180 5.58 -19.05 4.11
CA PHE A 180 5.96 -18.16 3.01
C PHE A 180 7.40 -17.73 3.22
N GLY A 181 8.24 -18.02 2.24
CA GLY A 181 9.64 -17.67 2.21
C GLY A 181 9.95 -16.70 1.06
N HIS A 182 11.15 -16.11 1.14
CA HIS A 182 11.69 -15.29 0.08
C HIS A 182 13.13 -15.76 -0.19
N PRO A 183 13.60 -15.82 -1.46
CA PRO A 183 14.96 -16.22 -1.77
C PRO A 183 15.99 -15.41 -0.99
N ALA A 184 17.08 -16.07 -0.56
CA ALA A 184 18.14 -15.45 0.20
C ALA A 184 18.72 -14.21 -0.54
N GLY A 185 18.96 -13.13 0.20
CA GLY A 185 19.50 -11.88 -0.34
C GLY A 185 18.53 -11.07 -1.20
N LYS A 186 17.23 -11.39 -1.17
CA LYS A 186 16.18 -10.60 -1.81
C LYS A 186 15.23 -10.03 -0.76
N HIS A 187 14.70 -8.85 -1.06
CA HIS A 187 13.82 -8.08 -0.19
C HIS A 187 12.34 -8.32 -0.51
N ASN A 188 11.46 -8.18 0.48
CA ASN A 188 10.01 -8.27 0.32
C ASN A 188 9.24 -7.21 1.11
N ASP A 189 9.93 -6.14 1.53
CA ASP A 189 9.39 -5.05 2.36
C ASP A 189 8.17 -4.38 1.70
N LEU A 190 8.18 -4.22 0.36
CA LEU A 190 7.04 -3.60 -0.34
C LEU A 190 5.83 -4.55 -0.36
N VAL A 191 6.07 -5.86 -0.43
CA VAL A 191 5.00 -6.87 -0.40
C VAL A 191 4.33 -6.86 0.96
N HIS A 192 5.12 -6.81 2.04
CA HIS A 192 4.59 -6.70 3.40
C HIS A 192 3.77 -5.42 3.59
N GLY A 193 4.31 -4.27 3.17
CA GLY A 193 3.56 -3.00 3.20
C GLY A 193 2.25 -3.10 2.41
N TRP A 194 2.27 -3.75 1.24
CA TRP A 194 1.07 -3.92 0.41
C TRP A 194 0.03 -4.80 1.10
N GLU A 195 0.43 -5.93 1.69
CA GLU A 195 -0.48 -6.83 2.41
C GLU A 195 -1.08 -6.18 3.65
N LEU A 196 -0.26 -5.45 4.44
CA LEU A 196 -0.72 -4.69 5.60
C LEU A 196 -1.74 -3.62 5.19
N SER A 197 -1.50 -2.92 4.07
CA SER A 197 -2.41 -1.90 3.56
C SER A 197 -3.77 -2.48 3.16
N LEU A 198 -3.78 -3.66 2.55
CA LEU A 198 -5.01 -4.38 2.19
C LEU A 198 -5.72 -4.97 3.41
N ASP A 199 -4.98 -5.41 4.43
CA ASP A 199 -5.55 -5.86 5.69
C ASP A 199 -6.19 -4.70 6.47
N ALA A 200 -5.66 -3.49 6.34
CA ALA A 200 -6.29 -2.28 6.85
C ALA A 200 -7.61 -1.97 6.11
N VAL A 201 -7.60 -2.09 4.77
CA VAL A 201 -8.83 -1.97 3.96
C VAL A 201 -9.86 -3.01 4.38
N MET A 202 -9.48 -4.28 4.48
CA MET A 202 -10.40 -5.36 4.80
C MET A 202 -11.01 -5.20 6.18
N GLU A 203 -10.23 -4.78 7.19
CA GLU A 203 -10.77 -4.51 8.52
C GLU A 203 -11.84 -3.42 8.49
N PHE A 204 -11.59 -2.34 7.76
CA PHE A 204 -12.60 -1.31 7.55
C PHE A 204 -13.83 -1.85 6.82
N GLN A 205 -13.64 -2.61 5.75
CA GLN A 205 -14.75 -3.20 5.00
C GLN A 205 -15.57 -4.13 5.89
N GLN A 206 -14.97 -5.02 6.69
CA GLN A 206 -15.69 -5.90 7.61
C GLN A 206 -16.52 -5.12 8.64
N LYS A 207 -15.97 -4.04 9.21
CA LYS A 207 -16.68 -3.16 10.14
C LYS A 207 -17.84 -2.39 9.48
N ASN A 208 -17.71 -2.05 8.21
CA ASN A 208 -18.66 -1.20 7.48
C ASN A 208 -19.61 -1.97 6.54
N LEU A 209 -19.39 -3.26 6.32
CA LEU A 209 -20.31 -4.15 5.62
C LEU A 209 -21.58 -4.43 6.45
N GLY A 210 -21.63 -3.99 7.72
CA GLY A 210 -22.78 -4.09 8.62
C GLY A 210 -23.34 -2.77 9.19
N TYR A 211 -22.92 -1.57 8.76
CA TYR A 211 -23.40 -0.31 9.36
C TYR A 211 -23.65 0.84 8.37
N GLU A 212 -24.79 1.50 8.58
CA GLU A 212 -25.20 2.77 7.98
C GLU A 212 -24.24 3.91 8.38
N LYS A 213 -23.96 4.81 7.42
CA LYS A 213 -22.99 5.93 7.47
C LYS A 213 -22.99 6.72 8.80
N ARG A 214 -21.80 6.94 9.38
CA ARG A 214 -21.55 8.08 10.28
C ARG A 214 -21.31 9.35 9.44
N LYS A 215 -21.97 10.44 9.83
CA LYS A 215 -22.13 11.70 9.06
C LYS A 215 -20.91 12.66 9.07
N ASN A 216 -19.79 12.35 9.73
CA ASN A 216 -18.81 13.39 10.08
C ASN A 216 -17.50 13.47 9.27
N ASP A 217 -17.24 12.55 8.34
CA ASP A 217 -15.94 12.55 7.62
C ASP A 217 -15.95 13.34 6.30
N GLN A 218 -17.09 13.94 5.92
CA GLN A 218 -17.30 14.55 4.61
C GLN A 218 -16.29 15.67 4.26
N LYS A 219 -15.77 16.39 5.26
CA LYS A 219 -14.83 17.51 5.04
C LYS A 219 -13.40 17.11 4.67
N ALA A 220 -12.99 15.87 4.92
CA ALA A 220 -11.65 15.41 4.52
C ALA A 220 -11.58 15.03 3.02
N PHE A 221 -12.73 14.77 2.39
CA PHE A 221 -12.79 14.18 1.04
C PHE A 221 -12.71 15.20 -0.09
N ASP A 222 -13.19 16.42 0.12
CA ASP A 222 -13.23 17.45 -0.93
C ASP A 222 -11.83 18.00 -1.27
N THR A 223 -10.82 17.78 -0.41
CA THR A 223 -9.43 18.24 -0.63
C THR A 223 -8.56 17.23 -1.38
N ILE A 224 -8.96 15.95 -1.41
CA ILE A 224 -8.11 14.85 -1.88
C ILE A 224 -8.13 14.70 -3.41
N GLN A 225 -9.26 15.01 -4.04
CA GLN A 225 -9.45 14.76 -5.47
C GLN A 225 -8.56 15.66 -6.35
N ASP A 226 -8.23 16.86 -5.86
CA ASP A 226 -7.38 17.83 -6.56
C ASP A 226 -5.89 17.71 -6.16
N THR A 227 -5.57 17.23 -4.95
CA THR A 227 -4.17 17.07 -4.46
C THR A 227 -3.48 15.75 -4.84
N MET A 228 -4.21 14.75 -5.36
CA MET A 228 -3.60 13.49 -5.78
C MET A 228 -2.59 13.66 -6.92
N TYR A 229 -2.72 14.71 -7.74
CA TYR A 229 -1.88 14.93 -8.92
C TYR A 229 -0.97 16.17 -8.85
N ASP A 230 -1.24 17.16 -7.99
CA ASP A 230 -0.45 18.40 -7.93
C ASP A 230 0.78 18.32 -6.98
N ASP A 231 0.74 17.49 -5.93
CA ASP A 231 1.81 17.45 -4.89
C ASP A 231 2.94 16.43 -5.16
N TYR A 232 3.08 15.90 -6.38
CA TYR A 232 4.19 14.96 -6.69
C TYR A 232 5.55 15.68 -6.84
N ASP A 233 5.55 16.94 -7.24
CA ASP A 233 6.77 17.70 -7.60
C ASP A 233 7.53 18.28 -6.38
N ASP A 234 6.85 18.55 -5.27
CA ASP A 234 7.46 19.27 -4.13
C ASP A 234 8.28 18.37 -3.18
N VAL A 235 8.00 17.06 -3.17
CA VAL A 235 8.84 16.06 -2.48
C VAL A 235 10.10 15.76 -3.30
N GLU A 236 10.04 15.98 -4.62
CA GLU A 236 11.13 15.70 -5.56
C GLU A 236 12.38 16.53 -5.24
N LYS A 237 12.22 17.81 -4.91
CA LYS A 237 13.36 18.73 -4.63
C LYS A 237 14.08 18.47 -3.31
N ARG A 238 13.45 17.82 -2.33
CA ARG A 238 14.05 17.57 -1.00
C ARG A 238 14.72 16.21 -0.88
N ALA A 239 14.42 15.27 -1.78
CA ALA A 239 15.02 13.93 -1.80
C ALA A 239 16.26 13.82 -2.73
N MET A 240 16.68 14.92 -3.39
CA MET A 240 17.82 14.98 -4.32
C MET A 240 19.21 14.93 -3.64
N GLY A 241 19.33 14.25 -2.49
CA GLY A 241 20.63 13.79 -2.01
C GLY A 241 21.00 12.48 -2.72
N ASP A 242 21.88 12.57 -3.70
CA ASP A 242 22.57 11.48 -4.40
C ASP A 242 21.73 10.54 -5.29
N ILE A 243 21.45 11.03 -6.51
CA ILE A 243 21.39 10.17 -7.71
C ILE A 243 22.37 10.70 -8.76
N SER A 244 23.62 10.96 -8.34
CA SER A 244 24.74 11.00 -9.28
C SER A 244 25.53 9.71 -9.10
N GLU A 245 25.30 8.76 -10.01
CA GLU A 245 26.21 7.70 -10.48
C GLU A 245 25.44 6.46 -10.91
N ILE A 246 24.93 6.48 -12.14
CA ILE A 246 24.92 5.28 -12.98
C ILE A 246 25.55 5.69 -14.31
N PRO A 247 26.71 5.12 -14.70
CA PRO A 247 27.31 5.41 -15.99
C PRO A 247 26.36 4.96 -17.11
N SER A 248 26.13 5.85 -18.07
CA SER A 248 25.48 5.52 -19.34
C SER A 248 26.39 4.59 -20.14
N GLY A 249 26.24 3.28 -19.93
CA GLY A 249 26.93 2.24 -20.69
C GLY A 249 25.95 1.51 -21.59
N SER A 250 26.03 1.77 -22.88
CA SER A 250 25.34 1.03 -23.94
C SER A 250 25.85 -0.42 -24.02
N SER A 251 24.95 -1.39 -24.15
CA SER A 251 25.11 -2.48 -25.13
C SER A 251 23.79 -3.19 -25.38
N ALA A 252 23.52 -3.43 -26.65
CA ALA A 252 22.42 -4.22 -27.15
C ALA A 252 22.52 -5.66 -26.63
N PHE A 253 21.39 -6.24 -26.22
CA PHE A 253 21.26 -7.68 -26.00
C PHE A 253 20.19 -8.23 -26.92
N GLN A 254 20.64 -8.96 -27.94
CA GLN A 254 19.82 -9.83 -28.79
C GLN A 254 19.41 -11.08 -27.99
N LEU A 255 18.16 -11.49 -28.13
CA LEU A 255 17.65 -12.78 -27.65
C LEU A 255 18.05 -13.88 -28.65
N PRO A 256 18.51 -15.07 -28.21
CA PRO A 256 18.62 -16.22 -29.08
C PRO A 256 17.25 -16.90 -29.23
N TYR A 257 17.08 -17.50 -30.41
CA TYR A 257 15.94 -18.31 -30.87
C TYR A 257 15.54 -19.43 -29.90
#